data_AF-A0A0P1H414-F1
#
_entry.id   AF-A0A0P1H414-F1
#
_cell.length_a   1.000
_cell.length_b   1.000
_cell.length_c   1.000
_cell.angle_alpha   90.00
_cell.angle_beta   90.00
_cell.angle_gamma   90.00
#
_symmetry.space_group_name_H-M   'P 1'
#
loop_
_entity.id
_entity.type
_entity.pdbx_description
1 polymer ?
#
loop_
_entity_poly.entity_id
_entity_poly.type
_entity_poly.pdbx_seq_one_letter_code
_entity_poly.pdbx_strand_id
1 'polypeptide(L)'
;MALWSEISDIFRAFASQDSWEIRNALKSEGAWVFGTIATALAGLVMLWIYKLLPLLDRHLERTIMVYSYLAIAFIIFWGVIDRFIFSNQQPWSTTIPPLLFMIMAWFGAAFNVRLRTHLSFAEFRTVMPRRGQMACLILDAVLWFIFAVIVLVTTSRMTALSASNFQIVLGTDNVMQWWFLITAPLSFVLMVARVFENLIEDFANWRSGAPLIKQAVIGGDI
;
A
#
# COMPACT_ATOMS: atom_id res chain seq x y z
N MET A 1 -12.72 15.60 -24.67
CA MET A 1 -13.63 14.48 -25.02
C MET A 1 -12.92 13.12 -24.93
N ALA A 2 -11.66 12.98 -25.36
CA ALA A 2 -10.88 11.73 -25.26
C ALA A 2 -10.66 11.19 -23.83
N LEU A 3 -10.31 12.04 -22.84
CA LEU A 3 -10.08 11.57 -21.47
C LEU A 3 -11.34 11.00 -20.78
N TRP A 4 -12.51 11.60 -21.04
CA TRP A 4 -13.77 11.12 -20.46
C TRP A 4 -14.22 9.79 -21.07
N SER A 5 -13.97 9.57 -22.37
CA SER A 5 -14.20 8.27 -23.00
C SER A 5 -13.24 7.22 -22.45
N GLU A 6 -11.94 7.52 -22.31
CA GLU A 6 -10.95 6.60 -21.74
C GLU A 6 -11.31 6.19 -20.30
N ILE A 7 -11.75 7.14 -19.47
CA ILE A 7 -12.24 6.83 -18.10
C ILE A 7 -13.45 5.91 -18.14
N SER A 8 -14.39 6.15 -19.06
CA SER A 8 -15.57 5.30 -19.20
C SER A 8 -15.23 3.89 -19.70
N ASP A 9 -14.22 3.76 -20.55
CA ASP A 9 -13.72 2.48 -21.05
C ASP A 9 -13.02 1.68 -19.94
N ILE A 10 -12.28 2.35 -19.05
CA ILE A 10 -11.72 1.71 -17.85
C ILE A 10 -12.83 1.14 -16.97
N PHE A 11 -13.89 1.91 -16.72
CA PHE A 11 -15.01 1.42 -15.90
C PHE A 11 -15.70 0.19 -16.53
N ARG A 12 -15.90 0.22 -17.86
CA ARG A 12 -16.48 -0.90 -18.61
C ARG A 12 -15.57 -2.14 -18.57
N ALA A 13 -14.26 -1.96 -18.71
CA ALA A 13 -13.31 -3.05 -18.61
C ALA A 13 -13.29 -3.69 -17.20
N PHE A 14 -13.41 -2.89 -16.13
CA PHE A 14 -13.57 -3.45 -14.79
C PHE A 14 -14.92 -4.17 -14.61
N ALA A 15 -15.98 -3.70 -15.28
CA ALA A 15 -17.29 -4.35 -15.26
C ALA A 15 -17.32 -5.67 -16.05
N SER A 16 -16.51 -5.82 -17.11
CA SER A 16 -16.43 -7.06 -17.89
C SER A 16 -15.72 -8.20 -17.15
N GLN A 17 -14.96 -7.88 -16.09
CA GLN A 17 -14.15 -8.83 -15.32
C GLN A 17 -13.11 -9.59 -16.17
N ASP A 18 -12.82 -9.10 -17.39
CA ASP A 18 -11.81 -9.67 -18.26
C ASP A 18 -10.45 -8.97 -18.04
N SER A 19 -9.48 -9.75 -17.56
CA SER A 19 -8.10 -9.29 -17.34
C SER A 19 -7.43 -8.70 -18.59
N TRP A 20 -7.79 -9.15 -19.79
CA TRP A 20 -7.23 -8.63 -21.05
C TRP A 20 -7.78 -7.23 -21.38
N GLU A 21 -9.09 -7.03 -21.23
CA GLU A 21 -9.72 -5.71 -21.41
C GLU A 21 -9.23 -4.71 -20.36
N ILE A 22 -9.15 -5.13 -19.09
CA ILE A 22 -8.64 -4.29 -17.99
C ILE A 22 -7.20 -3.85 -18.29
N ARG A 23 -6.34 -4.78 -18.71
CA ARG A 23 -4.95 -4.48 -19.09
C ARG A 23 -4.89 -3.44 -20.21
N ASN A 24 -5.72 -3.56 -21.24
CA ASN A 24 -5.69 -2.66 -22.38
C ASN A 24 -6.24 -1.27 -22.00
N ALA A 25 -7.32 -1.20 -21.24
CA ALA A 25 -7.89 0.06 -20.77
C ALA A 25 -6.91 0.82 -19.84
N LEU A 26 -6.18 0.10 -18.98
CA LEU A 26 -5.20 0.71 -18.07
C LEU A 26 -3.96 1.29 -18.77
N LYS A 27 -3.68 0.95 -20.03
CA LYS A 27 -2.56 1.56 -20.79
C LYS A 27 -2.81 3.01 -21.19
N SER A 28 -4.08 3.44 -21.22
CA SER A 28 -4.46 4.80 -21.59
C SER A 28 -3.87 5.86 -20.64
N GLU A 29 -3.78 7.10 -21.12
CA GLU A 29 -3.40 8.23 -20.26
C GLU A 29 -4.49 8.53 -19.23
N GLY A 30 -5.75 8.28 -19.57
CA GLY A 30 -6.90 8.35 -18.66
C GLY A 30 -6.75 7.50 -17.39
N ALA A 31 -5.90 6.47 -17.40
CA ALA A 31 -5.61 5.66 -16.21
C ALA A 31 -4.97 6.46 -15.07
N TRP A 32 -4.22 7.54 -15.36
CA TRP A 32 -3.65 8.40 -14.32
C TRP A 32 -4.70 9.26 -13.64
N VAL A 33 -5.62 9.82 -14.42
CA VAL A 33 -6.73 10.63 -13.92
C VAL A 33 -7.71 9.75 -13.15
N PHE A 34 -8.12 8.63 -13.74
CA PHE A 34 -8.96 7.63 -13.07
C PHE A 34 -8.29 7.13 -11.79
N GLY A 35 -7.01 6.76 -11.85
CA GLY A 35 -6.24 6.29 -10.69
C GLY A 35 -6.18 7.32 -9.57
N THR A 36 -6.00 8.60 -9.90
CA THR A 36 -6.02 9.68 -8.89
C THR A 36 -7.38 9.77 -8.18
N ILE A 37 -8.47 9.79 -8.96
CA ILE A 37 -9.84 9.87 -8.42
C ILE A 37 -10.16 8.61 -7.60
N ALA A 38 -9.87 7.43 -8.15
CA ALA A 38 -10.09 6.15 -7.50
C ALA A 38 -9.30 6.03 -6.19
N THR A 39 -8.03 6.47 -6.17
CA THR A 39 -7.17 6.46 -4.98
C THR A 39 -7.74 7.37 -3.89
N ALA A 40 -8.16 8.58 -4.24
CA ALA A 40 -8.77 9.51 -3.29
C ALA A 40 -10.09 8.95 -2.73
N LEU A 41 -10.98 8.48 -3.60
CA LEU A 41 -12.28 7.93 -3.17
C LEU A 41 -12.10 6.67 -2.32
N ALA A 42 -11.27 5.73 -2.75
CA ALA A 42 -11.01 4.50 -2.01
C ALA A 42 -10.36 4.78 -0.65
N GLY A 43 -9.41 5.71 -0.59
CA GLY A 43 -8.81 6.15 0.66
C GLY A 43 -9.83 6.80 1.62
N LEU A 44 -10.75 7.63 1.11
CA LEU A 44 -11.83 8.21 1.92
C LEU A 44 -12.83 7.15 2.42
N VAL A 45 -13.18 6.18 1.57
CA VAL A 45 -14.04 5.06 1.94
C VAL A 45 -13.37 4.20 3.01
N MET A 46 -12.09 3.86 2.86
CA MET A 46 -11.36 3.10 3.88
C MET A 46 -11.21 3.87 5.19
N LEU A 47 -10.98 5.19 5.13
CA LEU A 47 -10.99 6.03 6.32
C LEU A 47 -12.35 5.99 7.03
N TRP A 48 -13.45 6.02 6.28
CA TRP A 48 -14.79 5.87 6.85
C TRP A 48 -14.99 4.49 7.50
N ILE A 49 -14.51 3.42 6.86
CA ILE A 49 -14.52 2.06 7.41
C ILE A 49 -13.72 1.99 8.71
N TYR A 50 -12.53 2.59 8.78
CA TYR A 50 -11.71 2.64 10.00
C TYR A 50 -12.43 3.35 11.15
N LYS A 51 -13.19 4.40 10.86
CA LYS A 51 -14.04 5.07 11.87
C LYS A 51 -15.20 4.20 12.35
N LEU A 52 -15.75 3.34 11.51
CA LEU A 52 -16.81 2.41 11.89
C LEU A 52 -16.28 1.18 12.65
N LEU A 53 -15.10 0.69 12.25
CA LEU A 53 -14.49 -0.54 12.75
C LEU A 53 -13.09 -0.26 13.32
N PRO A 54 -12.99 0.27 14.55
CA PRO A 54 -11.72 0.67 15.16
C PRO A 54 -10.77 -0.51 15.41
N LEU A 55 -11.28 -1.75 15.43
CA LEU A 55 -10.42 -2.93 15.49
C LEU A 55 -9.59 -3.10 14.22
N LEU A 56 -10.19 -2.83 13.06
CA LEU A 56 -9.53 -2.90 11.76
C LEU A 56 -8.42 -1.86 11.68
N ASP A 57 -8.76 -0.64 12.09
CA ASP A 57 -7.85 0.50 12.17
C ASP A 57 -6.60 0.21 13.03
N ARG A 58 -6.76 -0.49 14.16
CA ARG A 58 -5.63 -0.76 15.07
C ARG A 58 -4.75 -1.94 14.67
N HIS A 59 -5.32 -2.94 14.00
CA HIS A 59 -4.65 -4.24 13.87
C HIS A 59 -4.39 -4.67 12.43
N LEU A 60 -5.13 -4.20 11.42
CA LEU A 60 -5.07 -4.77 10.07
C LEU A 60 -3.65 -4.80 9.50
N GLU A 61 -2.96 -3.65 9.44
CA GLU A 61 -1.63 -3.58 8.85
C GLU A 61 -0.60 -4.36 9.70
N ARG A 62 -0.71 -4.27 11.03
CA ARG A 62 0.17 -4.99 11.96
C ARG A 62 0.04 -6.50 11.81
N THR A 63 -1.19 -6.99 11.73
CA THR A 63 -1.52 -8.40 11.58
C THR A 63 -0.96 -8.95 10.27
N ILE A 64 -1.15 -8.24 9.15
CA ILE A 64 -0.61 -8.65 7.84
C ILE A 64 0.92 -8.70 7.88
N MET A 65 1.58 -7.69 8.46
CA MET A 65 3.04 -7.69 8.62
C MET A 65 3.54 -8.91 9.41
N VAL A 66 2.96 -9.16 10.59
CA VAL A 66 3.40 -10.24 11.49
C VAL A 66 3.17 -11.60 10.84
N TYR A 67 2.01 -11.86 10.24
CA TYR A 67 1.75 -13.13 9.57
C TYR A 67 2.66 -13.35 8.36
N SER A 68 2.92 -12.31 7.56
CA SER A 68 3.83 -12.40 6.42
C SER A 68 5.26 -12.71 6.89
N TYR A 69 5.72 -12.05 7.96
CA TYR A 69 7.02 -12.29 8.56
C TYR A 69 7.17 -13.72 9.09
N LEU A 70 6.18 -14.21 9.85
CA LEU A 70 6.18 -15.57 10.38
C LEU A 70 6.13 -16.61 9.25
N ALA A 71 5.36 -16.34 8.19
CA ALA A 71 5.30 -17.22 7.02
C ALA A 71 6.65 -17.29 6.28
N ILE A 72 7.33 -16.14 6.08
CA ILE A 72 8.68 -16.11 5.50
C ILE A 72 9.66 -16.92 6.37
N ALA A 73 9.66 -16.67 7.68
CA ALA A 73 10.53 -17.37 8.61
C ALA A 73 10.28 -18.88 8.58
N PHE A 74 9.01 -19.30 8.56
CA PHE A 74 8.63 -20.70 8.46
C PHE A 74 9.10 -21.35 7.15
N ILE A 75 8.90 -20.70 6.00
CA ILE A 75 9.34 -21.22 4.70
C ILE A 75 10.86 -21.38 4.67
N ILE A 76 11.61 -20.39 5.15
CA ILE A 76 13.08 -20.45 5.18
C ILE A 76 13.54 -21.54 6.14
N PHE A 77 12.96 -21.62 7.34
CA PHE A 77 13.28 -22.65 8.31
C PHE A 77 13.02 -24.07 7.78
N TRP A 78 11.85 -24.29 7.18
CA TRP A 78 11.52 -25.56 6.54
C TRP A 78 12.45 -25.85 5.35
N GLY A 79 12.79 -24.84 4.56
CA GLY A 79 13.73 -24.98 3.44
C GLY A 79 15.12 -25.45 3.87
N VAL A 80 15.57 -25.06 5.07
CA VAL A 80 16.82 -25.60 5.66
C VAL A 80 16.66 -27.08 6.01
N ILE A 81 15.56 -27.48 6.63
CA ILE A 81 15.26 -28.89 6.96
C ILE A 81 15.22 -29.76 5.70
N ASP A 82 14.42 -29.36 4.69
CA ASP A 82 14.28 -30.07 3.42
C ASP A 82 15.64 -30.29 2.75
N ARG A 83 16.46 -29.23 2.73
CA ARG A 83 17.79 -29.25 2.11
C ARG A 83 18.77 -30.18 2.80
N PHE A 84 18.89 -30.10 4.12
CA PHE A 84 19.96 -30.78 4.85
C PHE A 84 19.56 -32.17 5.36
N ILE A 85 18.28 -32.43 5.59
CA ILE A 85 17.79 -33.73 6.08
C ILE A 85 17.31 -34.60 4.92
N PHE A 86 16.52 -34.02 4.00
CA PHE A 86 15.90 -34.78 2.91
C PHE A 86 16.70 -34.70 1.60
N SER A 87 17.79 -33.91 1.55
CA SER A 87 18.57 -33.66 0.33
C SER A 87 17.71 -33.19 -0.85
N ASN A 88 16.59 -32.53 -0.55
CA ASN A 88 15.63 -32.01 -1.51
C ASN A 88 15.49 -30.50 -1.31
N GLN A 89 15.14 -29.78 -2.37
CA GLN A 89 14.88 -28.35 -2.27
C GLN A 89 13.67 -27.99 -3.11
N GLN A 90 12.59 -27.63 -2.42
CA GLN A 90 11.40 -27.19 -3.09
C GLN A 90 11.63 -25.85 -3.84
N PRO A 91 11.41 -25.78 -5.17
CA PRO A 91 11.80 -24.61 -5.97
C PRO A 91 11.13 -23.30 -5.55
N TRP A 92 9.86 -23.36 -5.10
CA TRP A 92 9.11 -22.18 -4.67
C TRP A 92 9.58 -21.57 -3.34
N SER A 93 10.38 -22.31 -2.55
CA SER A 93 10.84 -21.83 -1.24
C SER A 93 11.78 -20.63 -1.35
N THR A 94 12.30 -20.32 -2.55
CA THR A 94 13.13 -19.14 -2.82
C THR A 94 12.36 -17.99 -3.48
N THR A 95 11.18 -18.26 -4.06
CA THR A 95 10.42 -17.29 -4.87
C THR A 95 9.19 -16.74 -4.14
N ILE A 96 8.53 -17.54 -3.29
CA ILE A 96 7.42 -17.08 -2.45
C ILE A 96 7.87 -16.10 -1.35
N PRO A 97 9.00 -16.31 -0.63
CA PRO A 97 9.39 -15.39 0.44
C PRO A 97 9.61 -13.94 -0.01
N PRO A 98 10.26 -13.64 -1.16
CA PRO A 98 10.31 -12.28 -1.69
C PRO A 98 8.93 -11.65 -1.95
N LEU A 99 7.95 -12.43 -2.42
CA LEU A 99 6.57 -11.96 -2.63
C LEU A 99 5.86 -11.67 -1.30
N LEU A 100 6.06 -12.51 -0.29
CA LEU A 100 5.58 -12.25 1.07
C LEU A 100 6.29 -11.04 1.71
N PHE A 101 7.58 -10.86 1.43
CA PHE A 101 8.34 -9.71 1.90
C PHE A 101 7.82 -8.42 1.26
N MET A 102 7.46 -8.46 -0.03
CA MET A 102 6.80 -7.35 -0.70
C MET A 102 5.47 -7.00 -0.02
N ILE A 103 4.63 -8.00 0.30
CA ILE A 103 3.39 -7.78 1.07
C ILE A 103 3.72 -7.12 2.41
N MET A 104 4.61 -7.70 3.20
CA MET A 104 5.02 -7.17 4.50
C MET A 104 5.51 -5.72 4.39
N ALA A 105 6.37 -5.42 3.40
CA ALA A 105 6.97 -4.11 3.21
C ALA A 105 5.93 -3.04 2.88
N TRP A 106 4.97 -3.33 1.99
CA TRP A 106 3.98 -2.33 1.60
C TRP A 106 2.93 -2.04 2.69
N PHE A 107 2.45 -3.07 3.38
CA PHE A 107 1.56 -2.86 4.53
C PHE A 107 2.30 -2.21 5.70
N GLY A 108 3.58 -2.53 5.89
CA GLY A 108 4.42 -1.83 6.86
C GLY A 108 4.70 -0.37 6.51
N ALA A 109 4.83 -0.05 5.23
CA ALA A 109 4.92 1.34 4.78
C ALA A 109 3.63 2.10 5.13
N ALA A 110 2.45 1.54 4.86
CA ALA A 110 1.18 2.16 5.24
C ALA A 110 1.09 2.37 6.76
N PHE A 111 1.49 1.38 7.56
CA PHE A 111 1.55 1.50 9.02
C PHE A 111 2.53 2.57 9.52
N ASN A 112 3.72 2.67 8.92
CA ASN A 112 4.72 3.69 9.26
C ASN A 112 4.27 5.10 8.85
N VAL A 113 3.46 5.24 7.80
CA VAL A 113 2.82 6.52 7.47
C VAL A 113 1.91 6.95 8.62
N ARG A 114 1.07 6.04 9.15
CA ARG A 114 0.21 6.33 10.32
C ARG A 114 1.02 6.78 11.54
N LEU A 115 2.08 6.06 11.87
CA LEU A 115 2.93 6.37 13.02
C LEU A 115 3.90 7.55 12.80
N ARG A 116 4.01 8.06 11.57
CA ARG A 116 4.96 9.11 11.17
C ARG A 116 6.41 8.77 11.49
N THR A 117 6.76 7.49 11.37
CA THR A 117 8.12 6.97 11.59
C THR A 117 8.97 6.99 10.32
N HIS A 118 8.48 7.59 9.24
CA HIS A 118 9.30 7.82 8.05
C HIS A 118 10.42 8.82 8.36
N LEU A 119 11.57 8.62 7.72
CA LEU A 119 12.74 9.44 7.96
C LEU A 119 12.43 10.90 7.63
N SER A 120 12.54 11.76 8.64
CA SER A 120 12.27 13.20 8.52
C SER A 120 13.28 13.98 9.35
N PHE A 121 13.56 15.22 8.93
CA PHE A 121 14.40 16.15 9.68
C PHE A 121 13.59 16.77 10.82
N ALA A 122 13.32 15.98 11.86
CA ALA A 122 12.47 16.38 12.98
C ALA A 122 13.01 17.62 13.69
N GLU A 123 14.32 17.71 13.90
CA GLU A 123 14.98 18.84 14.58
C GLU A 123 14.69 20.15 13.84
N PHE A 124 14.89 20.17 12.53
CA PHE A 124 14.63 21.36 11.72
C PHE A 124 13.15 21.76 11.75
N ARG A 125 12.25 20.79 11.66
CA ARG A 125 10.80 21.03 11.66
C ARG A 125 10.31 21.54 13.02
N THR A 126 10.84 21.03 14.13
CA THR A 126 10.43 21.47 15.48
C THR A 126 10.79 22.94 15.77
N VAL A 127 11.86 23.46 15.17
CA VAL A 127 12.29 24.86 15.33
C VAL A 127 11.46 25.83 14.47
N MET A 128 10.75 25.33 13.45
CA MET A 128 9.93 26.20 12.59
C MET A 128 8.76 26.85 13.35
N PRO A 129 8.33 28.06 12.93
CA PRO A 129 7.06 28.62 13.40
C PRO A 129 5.92 27.67 13.03
N ARG A 130 4.84 27.70 13.81
CA ARG A 130 3.68 26.81 13.67
C ARG A 130 3.22 26.66 12.21
N ARG A 131 3.10 27.78 11.48
CA ARG A 131 2.72 27.79 10.03
C ARG A 131 3.69 26.98 9.16
N GLY A 132 4.99 27.05 9.44
CA GLY A 132 6.02 26.26 8.76
C GLY A 132 5.90 24.77 9.05
N GLN A 133 5.63 24.39 10.31
CA GLN A 133 5.37 23.00 10.68
C GLN A 133 4.18 22.44 9.90
N MET A 134 3.07 23.18 9.85
CA MET A 134 1.89 22.77 9.09
C MET A 134 2.15 22.68 7.59
N ALA A 135 2.93 23.61 7.02
CA ALA A 135 3.32 23.56 5.62
C ALA A 135 4.14 22.29 5.29
N CYS A 136 5.07 21.88 6.18
CA CYS A 136 5.81 20.63 6.03
C CYS A 136 4.89 19.40 6.11
N LEU A 137 3.94 19.37 7.05
CA LEU A 137 3.00 18.26 7.18
C LEU A 137 2.08 18.13 5.96
N ILE A 138 1.61 19.26 5.42
CA ILE A 138 0.83 19.28 4.18
C ILE A 138 1.68 18.81 3.00
N LEU A 139 2.94 19.25 2.92
CA LEU A 139 3.87 18.80 1.88
C LEU A 139 4.07 17.27 1.95
N ASP A 140 4.30 16.72 3.14
CA ASP A 140 4.42 15.27 3.32
C ASP A 140 3.16 14.55 2.85
N ALA A 141 1.97 15.04 3.22
CA ALA A 141 0.70 14.45 2.81
C ALA A 141 0.51 14.48 1.27
N VAL A 142 0.87 15.59 0.63
CA VAL A 142 0.81 15.73 -0.84
C VAL A 142 1.80 14.77 -1.52
N LEU A 143 3.03 14.70 -1.02
CA LEU A 143 4.06 13.81 -1.57
C LEU A 143 3.67 12.34 -1.42
N TRP A 144 3.17 11.93 -0.24
CA TRP A 144 2.67 10.57 -0.02
C TRP A 144 1.46 10.25 -0.88
N PHE A 145 0.55 11.20 -1.08
CA PHE A 145 -0.60 11.01 -1.96
C PHE A 145 -0.19 10.84 -3.43
N ILE A 146 0.70 11.70 -3.94
CA ILE A 146 1.24 11.58 -5.32
C ILE A 146 1.96 10.24 -5.49
N PHE A 147 2.82 9.87 -4.54
CA PHE A 147 3.51 8.60 -4.56
C PHE A 147 2.53 7.42 -4.57
N ALA A 148 1.48 7.47 -3.75
CA ALA A 148 0.47 6.43 -3.72
C ALA A 148 -0.29 6.28 -5.04
N VAL A 149 -0.64 7.38 -5.72
CA VAL A 149 -1.25 7.34 -7.06
C VAL A 149 -0.31 6.66 -8.06
N ILE A 150 0.98 7.03 -8.07
CA ILE A 150 1.97 6.45 -8.99
C ILE A 150 2.06 4.94 -8.79
N VAL A 151 2.22 4.50 -7.54
CA VAL A 151 2.38 3.08 -7.26
C VAL A 151 1.09 2.33 -7.51
N LEU A 152 -0.07 2.87 -7.13
CA LEU A 152 -1.37 2.22 -7.37
C LEU A 152 -1.63 2.00 -8.86
N VAL A 153 -1.45 3.03 -9.70
CA VAL A 153 -1.66 2.90 -11.16
C VAL A 153 -0.67 1.90 -11.77
N THR A 154 0.61 2.02 -11.41
CA THR A 154 1.67 1.17 -11.98
C THR A 154 1.50 -0.29 -11.55
N THR A 155 1.26 -0.54 -10.27
CA THR A 155 1.07 -1.91 -9.75
C THR A 155 -0.25 -2.52 -10.19
N SER A 156 -1.31 -1.72 -10.41
CA SER A 156 -2.55 -2.20 -11.03
C SER A 156 -2.33 -2.64 -12.47
N ARG A 157 -1.56 -1.88 -13.26
CA ARG A 157 -1.14 -2.28 -14.62
C ARG A 157 -0.35 -3.58 -14.60
N MET A 158 0.60 -3.72 -13.68
CA MET A 158 1.41 -4.95 -13.54
C MET A 158 0.57 -6.15 -13.09
N THR A 159 -0.40 -5.94 -12.20
CA THR A 159 -1.33 -6.98 -11.74
C THR A 159 -2.22 -7.46 -12.88
N ALA A 160 -2.83 -6.54 -13.64
CA ALA A 160 -3.65 -6.88 -14.81
C ALA A 160 -2.82 -7.56 -15.91
N LEU A 161 -1.57 -7.11 -16.12
CA LEU A 161 -0.63 -7.76 -17.02
C LEU A 161 -0.36 -9.21 -16.61
N SER A 162 -0.05 -9.43 -15.34
CA SER A 162 0.24 -10.75 -14.78
C SER A 162 -0.96 -11.69 -14.87
N ALA A 163 -2.16 -11.19 -14.58
CA ALA A 163 -3.42 -11.93 -14.73
C ALA A 163 -3.69 -12.32 -16.20
N SER A 164 -3.59 -11.36 -17.14
CA SER A 164 -3.87 -11.60 -18.57
C SER A 164 -2.91 -12.58 -19.25
N ASN A 165 -1.69 -12.71 -18.70
CA ASN A 165 -0.67 -13.62 -19.21
C ASN A 165 -0.65 -14.97 -18.46
N PHE A 166 -1.57 -15.19 -17.52
CA PHE A 166 -1.59 -16.37 -16.65
C PHE A 166 -0.21 -16.67 -16.03
N GLN A 167 0.47 -15.63 -15.54
CA GLN A 167 1.82 -15.77 -14.99
C GLN A 167 1.79 -16.57 -13.70
N ILE A 168 2.55 -17.66 -13.67
CA ILE A 168 2.71 -18.54 -12.51
C ILE A 168 3.97 -18.14 -11.75
N VAL A 169 3.91 -18.21 -10.41
CA VAL A 169 5.08 -18.01 -9.56
C VAL A 169 6.10 -19.11 -9.87
N LEU A 170 7.33 -18.71 -10.19
CA LEU A 170 8.40 -19.64 -10.53
C LEU A 170 8.59 -20.69 -9.43
N GLY A 171 8.61 -21.96 -9.81
CA GLY A 171 8.74 -23.09 -8.89
C GLY A 171 7.43 -23.62 -8.31
N THR A 172 6.28 -23.13 -8.79
CA THR A 172 4.94 -23.64 -8.45
C THR A 172 4.20 -24.10 -9.71
N ASP A 173 3.17 -24.93 -9.54
CA ASP A 173 2.38 -25.46 -10.67
C ASP A 173 1.11 -24.66 -10.96
N ASN A 174 0.48 -24.09 -9.93
CA ASN A 174 -0.86 -23.49 -10.03
C ASN A 174 -1.00 -22.18 -9.22
N VAL A 175 0.10 -21.59 -8.77
CA VAL A 175 0.05 -20.36 -7.97
C VAL A 175 0.23 -19.16 -8.88
N MET A 176 -0.84 -18.40 -9.08
CA MET A 176 -0.79 -17.23 -9.96
C MET A 176 -0.06 -16.07 -9.28
N GLN A 177 0.86 -15.44 -10.00
CA GLN A 177 1.69 -14.35 -9.49
C GLN A 177 0.85 -13.10 -9.14
N TRP A 178 -0.24 -12.86 -9.87
CA TRP A 178 -1.10 -11.70 -9.63
C TRP A 178 -1.81 -11.74 -8.26
N TRP A 179 -1.98 -12.93 -7.65
CA TRP A 179 -2.52 -13.06 -6.28
C TRP A 179 -1.67 -12.33 -5.24
N PHE A 180 -0.36 -12.22 -5.49
CA PHE A 180 0.55 -11.44 -4.65
C PHE A 180 0.66 -10.00 -5.14
N LEU A 181 0.65 -9.75 -6.46
CA LEU A 181 0.82 -8.38 -6.97
C LEU A 181 -0.35 -7.46 -6.63
N ILE A 182 -1.58 -8.00 -6.55
CA ILE A 182 -2.78 -7.21 -6.21
C ILE A 182 -2.74 -6.63 -4.79
N THR A 183 -1.91 -7.18 -3.90
CA THR A 183 -1.77 -6.65 -2.55
C THR A 183 -1.06 -5.30 -2.54
N ALA A 184 -0.22 -5.01 -3.55
CA ALA A 184 0.48 -3.73 -3.66
C ALA A 184 -0.52 -2.57 -3.86
N PRO A 185 -1.38 -2.52 -4.90
CA PRO A 185 -2.34 -1.43 -5.04
C PRO A 185 -3.29 -1.34 -3.84
N LEU A 186 -3.68 -2.48 -3.25
CA LEU A 186 -4.51 -2.50 -2.04
C LEU A 186 -3.84 -1.81 -0.86
N SER A 187 -2.56 -2.11 -0.58
CA SER A 187 -1.82 -1.47 0.50
C SER A 187 -1.67 0.04 0.32
N PHE A 188 -1.59 0.53 -0.92
CA PHE A 188 -1.55 1.97 -1.20
C PHE A 188 -2.89 2.67 -1.02
N VAL A 189 -4.02 1.97 -1.20
CA VAL A 189 -5.32 2.48 -0.76
C VAL A 189 -5.33 2.68 0.76
N LEU A 190 -4.81 1.71 1.52
CA LEU A 190 -4.71 1.85 2.98
C LEU A 190 -3.77 2.99 3.38
N MET A 191 -2.63 3.11 2.70
CA MET A 191 -1.68 4.22 2.91
C MET A 191 -2.35 5.58 2.72
N VAL A 192 -3.17 5.75 1.68
CA VAL A 192 -3.92 7.00 1.46
C VAL A 192 -4.93 7.25 2.57
N ALA A 193 -5.61 6.21 3.06
CA ALA A 193 -6.47 6.35 4.24
C ALA A 193 -5.68 6.86 5.45
N ARG A 194 -4.46 6.36 5.69
CA ARG A 194 -3.55 6.85 6.75
C ARG A 194 -3.08 8.27 6.54
N VAL A 195 -2.80 8.67 5.29
CA VAL A 195 -2.47 10.06 4.94
C VAL A 195 -3.63 10.99 5.30
N PHE A 196 -4.86 10.63 4.94
CA PHE A 196 -6.03 11.45 5.28
C PHE A 196 -6.32 11.48 6.77
N GLU A 197 -6.14 10.36 7.47
CA GLU A 197 -6.27 10.29 8.93
C GLU A 197 -5.29 11.25 9.61
N ASN A 198 -4.02 11.19 9.24
CA ASN A 198 -2.97 12.08 9.71
C ASN A 198 -3.27 13.55 9.39
N LEU A 199 -3.75 13.85 8.19
CA LEU A 199 -4.07 15.21 7.79
C LEU A 199 -5.24 15.79 8.60
N ILE A 200 -6.27 14.99 8.90
CA ILE A 200 -7.39 15.39 9.75
C ILE A 200 -6.90 15.71 11.17
N GLU A 201 -6.03 14.87 11.73
CA GLU A 201 -5.41 15.12 13.04
C GLU A 201 -4.55 16.38 13.04
N ASP A 202 -3.79 16.64 11.97
CA ASP A 202 -2.97 17.84 11.85
C ASP A 202 -3.82 19.11 11.81
N PHE A 203 -4.94 19.10 11.09
CA PHE A 203 -5.89 20.21 11.08
C PHE A 203 -6.60 20.38 12.43
N ALA A 204 -6.93 19.29 13.12
CA ALA A 204 -7.52 19.36 14.46
C ALA A 204 -6.52 19.94 15.48
N ASN A 205 -5.26 19.51 15.43
CA ASN A 205 -4.17 20.03 16.26
C ASN A 205 -3.91 21.51 15.94
N TRP A 206 -3.93 21.88 14.65
CA TRP A 206 -3.79 23.27 14.19
C TRP A 206 -4.82 24.18 14.87
N ARG A 207 -6.11 23.82 14.80
CA ARG A 207 -7.25 24.59 15.33
C ARG A 207 -7.30 24.64 16.85
N SER A 208 -6.94 23.55 17.53
CA SER A 208 -6.99 23.45 19.00
C SER A 208 -5.79 24.09 19.70
N GLY A 209 -4.75 24.50 18.95
CA GLY A 209 -3.51 25.00 19.55
C GLY A 209 -2.57 23.89 20.05
N ALA A 210 -2.96 22.62 19.94
CA ALA A 210 -2.13 21.48 20.33
C ALA A 210 -0.81 21.41 19.53
N PRO A 211 0.24 20.76 20.06
CA PRO A 211 1.51 20.58 19.35
C PRO A 211 1.30 19.78 18.05
N LEU A 212 1.81 20.28 16.94
CA LEU A 212 1.68 19.66 15.61
C LEU A 212 2.65 18.50 15.42
N ILE A 213 3.90 18.69 15.83
CA ILE A 213 4.93 17.67 15.73
C ILE A 213 5.08 17.01 17.10
N LYS A 214 4.72 15.73 17.17
CA LYS A 214 5.03 14.86 18.30
C LYS A 214 6.20 13.98 17.89
N GLN A 215 7.17 13.79 18.76
CA GLN A 215 8.25 12.84 18.50
C GLN A 215 7.63 11.43 18.47
N ALA A 216 7.69 10.77 17.31
CA ALA A 216 7.28 9.39 17.18
C ALA A 216 8.32 8.51 17.90
N VAL A 217 7.96 7.95 19.04
CA VAL A 217 8.78 6.94 19.73
C VAL A 217 8.37 5.57 19.22
N ILE A 218 9.33 4.84 18.64
CA ILE A 218 9.10 3.45 18.23
C ILE A 218 8.86 2.63 19.51
N GLY A 219 7.61 2.18 19.71
CA GLY A 219 7.17 1.46 20.91
C GLY A 219 6.50 2.32 21.99
N GLY A 220 6.19 3.59 21.72
CA GLY A 220 5.32 4.38 22.59
C GLY A 220 3.86 3.93 22.52
N ASP A 221 3.15 4.01 23.64
CA ASP A 221 1.73 3.65 23.72
C ASP A 221 0.90 4.47 22.71
N ILE A 222 0.07 3.76 21.93
CA ILE A 222 -0.92 4.32 21.00
C ILE A 222 -2.27 4.37 21.72
#